data_AF-A0A7C5BD70-F1
#
_entry.id   AF-A0A7C5BD70-F1
#
_cell.length_a   1.000
_cell.length_b   1.000
_cell.length_c   1.000
_cell.angle_alpha   90.00
_cell.angle_beta   90.00
_cell.angle_gamma   90.00
#
_symmetry.space_group_name_H-M   'P 1'
#
loop_
_entity.id
_entity.type
_entity.pdbx_description
1 polymer ?
#
loop_
_entity_poly.entity_id
_entity_poly.type
_entity_poly.pdbx_seq_one_letter_code
_entity_poly.pdbx_strand_id
1 'polypeptide(L)'
;MSCACGTSDNKNIEADIQEKINNHPCYSEGAHQHYARIHVAVAPACNIQCNYCNRKYDCSNESRPGVTSGKLSPEEAVKKVLYVGGDIQQLSVVGIAGPGDALANPKATFKTFKMLQEKA
;
A
#
# COMPACT_ATOMS: atom_id res chain seq x y z
N MET A 1 -28.64 -20.95 -0.06
CA MET A 1 -28.04 -20.35 -1.27
C MET A 1 -26.53 -20.32 -1.11
N SER A 2 -25.82 -21.31 -1.67
CA SER A 2 -24.36 -21.34 -1.76
C SER A 2 -23.95 -20.58 -3.02
N CYS A 3 -23.31 -19.42 -2.86
CA CYS A 3 -22.88 -18.59 -3.96
C CYS A 3 -21.66 -19.25 -4.63
N ALA A 4 -21.88 -19.81 -5.82
CA ALA A 4 -20.84 -20.34 -6.68
C ALA A 4 -20.18 -19.18 -7.43
N CYS A 5 -19.05 -18.70 -6.92
CA CYS A 5 -18.07 -17.96 -7.70
C CYS A 5 -16.73 -18.70 -7.62
N GLY A 6 -16.67 -19.86 -8.28
CA GLY A 6 -15.40 -20.41 -8.72
C GLY A 6 -14.93 -19.59 -9.93
N THR A 7 -13.89 -18.78 -9.76
CA THR A 7 -13.16 -18.23 -10.91
C THR A 7 -12.12 -19.26 -11.33
N SER A 8 -12.41 -19.93 -12.43
CA SER A 8 -11.50 -20.73 -13.25
C SER A 8 -10.39 -19.86 -13.82
N ASP A 9 -9.14 -20.23 -13.49
CA ASP A 9 -8.01 -20.47 -14.39
C ASP A 9 -6.70 -20.27 -13.61
N ASN A 10 -6.24 -21.37 -12.98
CA ASN A 10 -4.87 -21.51 -12.49
C ASN A 10 -3.93 -21.41 -13.70
N LYS A 11 -3.59 -20.18 -14.08
CA LYS A 11 -2.33 -19.91 -14.78
C LYS A 11 -1.22 -20.46 -13.86
N ASN A 12 -0.22 -21.13 -14.42
CA ASN A 12 0.98 -21.54 -13.68
C ASN A 12 1.65 -20.28 -13.10
N ILE A 13 1.22 -19.84 -11.92
CA ILE A 13 1.84 -18.77 -11.16
C ILE A 13 3.02 -19.42 -10.44
N GLU A 14 4.20 -18.83 -10.59
CA GLU A 14 5.40 -19.26 -9.87
C GLU A 14 5.12 -19.29 -8.36
N ALA A 15 5.69 -20.27 -7.66
CA ALA A 15 5.35 -20.53 -6.26
C ALA A 15 5.62 -19.32 -5.34
N ASP A 16 6.65 -18.53 -5.63
CA ASP A 16 7.00 -17.33 -4.87
C ASP A 16 5.97 -16.19 -5.04
N ILE A 17 5.42 -16.03 -6.24
CA ILE A 17 4.37 -15.05 -6.53
C ILE A 17 3.09 -15.48 -5.83
N GLN A 18 2.78 -16.78 -5.85
CA GLN A 18 1.60 -17.32 -5.16
C GLN A 18 1.69 -17.07 -3.64
N GLU A 19 2.86 -17.23 -3.05
CA GLU A 19 3.08 -16.93 -1.63
C GLU A 19 2.89 -15.44 -1.33
N LYS A 20 3.44 -14.54 -2.16
CA LYS A 20 3.22 -13.09 -2.01
C LYS A 20 1.74 -12.73 -2.07
N ILE A 21 0.98 -13.33 -2.98
CA ILE A 21 -0.48 -13.14 -3.07
C ILE A 21 -1.17 -13.62 -1.80
N ASN A 22 -0.81 -14.81 -1.32
CA ASN A 22 -1.40 -15.42 -0.13
C ASN A 22 -1.12 -14.62 1.15
N ASN A 23 -0.01 -13.87 1.22
CA ASN A 23 0.35 -13.04 2.38
C ASN A 23 -0.12 -11.58 2.25
N HIS A 24 -0.74 -11.20 1.13
CA HIS A 24 -1.12 -9.82 0.84
C HIS A 24 -2.60 -9.54 1.20
N PRO A 25 -2.90 -8.67 2.19
CA PRO A 25 -4.26 -8.46 2.69
C PRO A 25 -5.20 -7.75 1.70
N CYS A 26 -4.70 -7.23 0.57
CA CYS A 26 -5.55 -6.70 -0.51
C CYS A 26 -5.95 -7.75 -1.56
N TYR A 27 -5.25 -8.90 -1.63
CA TYR A 27 -5.45 -9.88 -2.69
C TYR A 27 -6.08 -11.18 -2.20
N SER A 28 -5.88 -11.55 -0.94
CA SER A 28 -6.43 -12.77 -0.35
C SER A 28 -7.37 -12.44 0.82
N GLU A 29 -8.56 -13.03 0.82
CA GLU A 29 -9.56 -12.87 1.88
C GLU A 29 -9.04 -13.39 3.22
N GLY A 30 -8.40 -14.57 3.21
CA GLY A 30 -7.78 -15.14 4.42
C GLY A 30 -6.65 -14.24 4.94
N ALA A 31 -5.87 -13.62 4.06
CA ALA A 31 -4.81 -12.71 4.46
C ALA A 31 -5.32 -11.43 5.13
N HIS A 32 -6.52 -10.98 4.76
CA HIS A 32 -7.10 -9.74 5.27
C HIS A 32 -7.29 -9.73 6.79
N GLN A 33 -7.49 -10.89 7.40
CA GLN A 33 -7.69 -11.05 8.85
C GLN A 33 -6.40 -11.34 9.62
N HIS A 34 -5.34 -11.76 8.93
CA HIS A 34 -4.10 -12.24 9.57
C HIS A 34 -2.91 -11.33 9.34
N TYR A 35 -2.88 -10.58 8.24
CA TYR A 35 -1.75 -9.74 7.84
C TYR A 35 -2.11 -8.27 7.78
N ALA A 36 -1.18 -7.44 8.21
CA ALA A 36 -1.31 -5.99 8.18
C ALA A 36 -0.57 -5.38 6.99
N ARG A 37 -1.10 -4.24 6.51
CA ARG A 37 -0.44 -3.37 5.55
C ARG A 37 -0.32 -1.96 6.12
N ILE A 38 0.75 -1.26 5.77
CA ILE A 38 0.93 0.15 6.11
C ILE A 38 1.07 1.00 4.85
N HIS A 39 0.36 2.12 4.81
CA HIS A 39 0.55 3.16 3.80
C HIS A 39 1.39 4.31 4.37
N VAL A 40 2.38 4.79 3.61
CA VAL A 40 3.19 5.97 3.96
C VAL A 40 2.90 7.15 3.04
N ALA A 41 2.62 8.30 3.65
CA ALA A 41 2.14 9.50 2.98
C ALA A 41 3.29 10.38 2.44
N VAL A 42 4.06 9.85 1.47
CA VAL A 42 5.23 10.53 0.86
C VAL A 42 4.94 11.17 -0.50
N ALA A 43 3.74 10.96 -1.05
CA ALA A 43 3.41 11.36 -2.42
C ALA A 43 2.28 12.41 -2.45
N PRO A 44 2.54 13.70 -2.17
CA PRO A 44 1.50 14.73 -2.09
C PRO A 44 0.99 15.24 -3.44
N ALA A 45 1.83 15.26 -4.49
CA ALA A 45 1.42 15.73 -5.81
C ALA A 45 0.67 14.65 -6.61
N CYS A 46 -0.05 15.04 -7.65
CA CYS A 46 -0.72 14.12 -8.56
C CYS A 46 -0.88 14.79 -9.92
N ASN A 47 -0.82 14.00 -10.99
CA ASN A 47 -0.76 14.45 -12.37
C ASN A 47 -2.13 14.50 -13.08
N ILE A 48 -3.18 13.96 -12.46
CA ILE A 48 -4.56 13.96 -13.00
C ILE A 48 -5.55 14.44 -11.95
N GLN A 49 -6.66 15.05 -12.36
CA GLN A 49 -7.74 15.45 -11.45
C GLN A 49 -8.98 14.61 -11.75
N CYS A 50 -9.29 13.63 -10.89
CA CYS A 50 -10.53 12.87 -11.00
C CYS A 50 -11.73 13.77 -10.64
N ASN A 51 -12.87 13.56 -11.30
CA ASN A 51 -14.09 14.35 -11.06
C ASN A 51 -14.64 14.21 -9.63
N TYR A 52 -14.31 13.12 -8.93
CA TYR A 52 -14.71 12.85 -7.55
C TYR A 52 -13.60 13.16 -6.52
N CYS A 53 -12.41 13.58 -6.96
CA CYS A 53 -11.28 13.80 -6.07
C CYS A 53 -11.30 15.23 -5.48
N ASN A 54 -11.13 15.34 -4.17
CA ASN A 54 -10.87 16.61 -3.51
C ASN A 54 -9.46 16.59 -2.90
N ARG A 55 -8.58 17.47 -3.39
CA ARG A 55 -7.14 17.56 -3.02
C ARG A 55 -6.87 17.93 -1.56
N LYS A 56 -7.92 18.30 -0.81
CA LYS A 56 -7.83 18.48 0.63
C LYS A 56 -7.63 17.15 1.36
N TYR A 57 -8.03 16.04 0.75
CA TYR A 57 -8.00 14.70 1.30
C TYR A 57 -7.04 13.80 0.53
N ASP A 58 -6.69 12.67 1.15
CA ASP A 58 -5.92 11.61 0.54
C ASP A 58 -6.66 11.01 -0.67
N CYS A 59 -5.91 10.42 -1.59
CA CYS A 59 -6.42 9.83 -2.82
C CYS A 59 -7.54 8.83 -2.52
N SER A 60 -8.75 9.14 -2.98
CA SER A 60 -9.95 8.37 -2.66
C SER A 60 -10.00 6.99 -3.32
N ASN A 61 -9.07 6.69 -4.23
CA ASN A 61 -8.96 5.36 -4.86
C ASN A 61 -8.43 4.33 -3.87
N GLU A 62 -7.48 4.73 -3.03
CA GLU A 62 -6.75 3.82 -2.14
C GLU A 62 -6.94 4.13 -0.65
N SER A 63 -7.69 5.21 -0.36
CA SER A 63 -7.97 5.68 0.99
C SER A 63 -9.46 5.97 1.16
N ARG A 64 -9.95 5.83 2.39
CA ARG A 64 -11.34 6.17 2.72
C ARG A 64 -11.58 7.68 2.47
N PRO A 65 -12.76 8.07 1.96
CA PRO A 65 -13.07 9.49 1.73
C PRO A 65 -12.94 10.33 3.00
N GLY A 66 -12.39 11.54 2.88
CA GLY A 66 -12.27 12.48 4.00
C GLY A 66 -11.04 12.30 4.90
N VAL A 67 -10.18 11.30 4.63
CA VAL A 67 -8.93 11.11 5.37
C VAL A 67 -7.90 12.16 4.93
N THR A 68 -7.19 12.74 5.90
CA THR A 68 -6.05 13.64 5.64
C THR A 68 -4.81 13.13 6.34
N SER A 69 -3.82 12.68 5.59
CA SER A 69 -2.54 12.25 6.14
C SER A 69 -1.56 13.42 6.29
N GLY A 70 -0.80 13.42 7.38
CA GLY A 70 0.37 14.28 7.52
C GLY A 70 1.44 13.86 6.49
N LYS A 71 1.94 14.83 5.72
CA LYS A 71 2.99 14.59 4.72
C LYS A 71 4.28 14.17 5.43
N LEU A 72 4.86 13.07 4.99
CA LEU A 72 6.13 12.55 5.52
C LEU A 72 7.25 12.75 4.50
N SER A 73 8.44 13.06 4.99
CA SER A 73 9.67 12.87 4.22
C SER A 73 9.98 11.36 4.04
N PRO A 74 10.76 10.97 3.02
CA PRO A 74 11.21 9.59 2.86
C PRO A 74 11.89 9.02 4.12
N GLU A 75 12.69 9.83 4.81
CA GLU A 75 13.38 9.46 6.04
C GLU A 75 12.41 9.16 7.19
N GLU A 76 11.39 10.00 7.35
CA GLU A 76 10.33 9.82 8.36
C GLU A 76 9.45 8.61 8.04
N ALA A 77 9.14 8.39 6.76
CA ALA A 77 8.37 7.24 6.31
C ALA A 77 9.06 5.92 6.65
N VAL A 78 10.37 5.83 6.37
CA VAL A 78 11.19 4.66 6.72
C VAL A 78 11.23 4.44 8.23
N LYS A 79 11.46 5.51 9.02
CA LYS A 79 11.45 5.41 10.49
C LYS A 79 10.10 4.89 11.01
N LYS A 80 9.00 5.40 10.44
CA LYS A 80 7.64 4.97 10.82
C LYS A 80 7.41 3.49 10.49
N VAL A 81 7.83 3.04 9.31
CA VAL A 81 7.70 1.63 8.91
C VAL A 81 8.50 0.72 9.82
N LEU A 82 9.76 1.05 10.12
CA LEU A 82 10.60 0.26 11.01
C LEU A 82 10.05 0.21 12.45
N TYR A 83 9.55 1.34 12.95
CA TYR A 83 8.91 1.40 14.26
C TYR A 83 7.66 0.51 14.32
N VAL A 84 6.76 0.64 13.35
CA VAL A 84 5.51 -0.15 13.31
C VAL A 84 5.80 -1.63 13.04
N GLY A 85 6.81 -1.95 12.21
CA GLY A 85 7.22 -3.33 11.96
C GLY A 85 7.83 -4.02 13.17
N GLY A 86 8.42 -3.26 14.10
CA GLY A 86 8.87 -3.80 15.40
C GLY A 86 7.74 -4.10 16.38
N ASP A 87 6.61 -3.40 16.27
CA ASP A 87 5.45 -3.54 17.15
C ASP A 87 4.42 -4.55 16.60
N ILE A 88 4.18 -4.51 15.28
CA ILE A 88 3.20 -5.36 14.59
C ILE A 88 3.96 -6.45 13.80
N GLN A 89 4.08 -7.63 14.41
CA GLN A 89 4.79 -8.77 13.81
C GLN A 89 4.13 -9.29 12.51
N GLN A 90 2.83 -9.05 12.32
CA GLN A 90 2.09 -9.47 11.14
C GLN A 90 2.11 -8.44 10.00
N LEU A 91 2.95 -7.40 10.08
CA LEU A 91 3.10 -6.42 9.01
C LEU A 91 3.79 -7.05 7.80
N SER A 92 3.02 -7.42 6.78
CA SER A 92 3.54 -8.09 5.58
C SER A 92 3.79 -7.14 4.40
N VAL A 93 3.10 -5.99 4.35
CA VAL A 93 3.08 -5.11 3.18
C VAL A 93 3.29 -3.65 3.55
N VAL A 94 4.17 -2.98 2.79
CA VAL A 94 4.38 -1.53 2.84
C VAL A 94 4.03 -0.94 1.48
N GLY A 95 3.17 0.07 1.47
CA GLY A 95 2.70 0.73 0.24
C GLY A 95 2.79 2.25 0.31
N ILE A 96 2.86 2.89 -0.86
CA ILE A 96 2.77 4.35 -1.03
C ILE A 96 1.49 4.61 -1.82
N ALA A 97 0.46 5.11 -1.15
CA ALA A 97 -0.91 5.14 -1.68
C ALA A 97 -1.51 6.56 -1.78
N GLY A 98 -0.70 7.60 -1.54
CA GLY A 98 -1.15 8.99 -1.56
C GLY A 98 -0.32 9.88 -0.63
N PRO A 99 -0.78 11.11 -0.33
CA PRO A 99 -2.12 11.68 -0.56
C PRO A 99 -2.53 11.93 -2.03
N GLY A 100 -1.58 12.03 -2.95
CA GLY A 100 -1.78 12.19 -4.39
C GLY A 100 -1.53 10.89 -5.15
N ASP A 101 -0.71 10.95 -6.20
CA ASP A 101 -0.29 9.79 -6.98
C ASP A 101 1.18 9.46 -6.70
N ALA A 102 1.48 8.17 -6.45
CA ALA A 102 2.82 7.70 -6.08
C ALA A 102 3.84 7.98 -7.19
N LEU A 103 3.46 7.78 -8.45
CA LEU A 103 4.35 7.96 -9.61
C LEU A 103 4.49 9.42 -10.04
N ALA A 104 3.55 10.29 -9.68
CA ALA A 104 3.68 11.74 -9.79
C ALA A 104 4.72 12.33 -8.80
N ASN A 105 5.20 11.55 -7.82
CA ASN A 105 6.24 11.96 -6.86
C ASN A 105 7.45 11.02 -6.91
N PRO A 106 8.06 10.77 -8.09
CA PRO A 106 8.97 9.65 -8.28
C PRO A 106 10.21 9.74 -7.40
N LYS A 107 10.77 10.95 -7.21
CA LYS A 107 11.95 11.18 -6.37
C LYS A 107 11.72 10.72 -4.93
N ALA A 108 10.58 11.07 -4.32
CA ALA A 108 10.27 10.71 -2.94
C ALA A 108 9.88 9.23 -2.84
N THR A 109 9.04 8.74 -3.75
CA THR A 109 8.54 7.37 -3.77
C THR A 109 9.67 6.36 -3.94
N PHE A 110 10.50 6.49 -4.97
CA PHE A 110 11.60 5.56 -5.22
C PHE A 110 12.70 5.66 -4.16
N LYS A 111 12.98 6.86 -3.63
CA LYS A 111 13.91 7.02 -2.51
C LYS A 111 13.42 6.26 -1.27
N THR A 112 12.12 6.35 -0.96
CA THR A 112 11.53 5.65 0.18
C THR A 112 11.66 4.14 0.02
N PHE A 113 11.29 3.58 -1.15
CA PHE A 113 11.43 2.14 -1.38
C PHE A 113 12.89 1.66 -1.35
N LYS A 114 13.82 2.43 -1.94
CA LYS A 114 15.25 2.10 -1.88
C LYS A 114 15.75 2.07 -0.44
N MET A 115 15.41 3.08 0.36
CA MET A 115 15.83 3.14 1.77
C MET A 115 15.18 2.05 2.63
N LEU A 116 13.96 1.61 2.29
CA LEU A 116 13.34 0.46 2.94
C LEU A 116 14.08 -0.84 2.60
N GLN A 117 14.40 -1.06 1.32
CA GLN A 117 15.15 -2.25 0.89
C GLN A 117 16.55 -2.33 1.51
N GLU A 118 17.20 -1.20 1.79
CA GLU A 118 18.52 -1.17 2.42
C GLU A 118 18.49 -1.42 3.94
N LYS A 119 17.32 -1.27 4.58
CA LYS A 119 17.20 -1.27 6.06
C LYS A 119 16.29 -2.35 6.63
N ALA A 120 15.40 -2.91 5.82
CA ALA A 120 14.52 -4.02 6.17
C ALA A 120 15.19 -5.35 5.80
#